data_AF-A0A699TYZ0-F1
#
_entry.id   AF-A0A699TYZ0-F1
#
_cell.length_a   1.000
_cell.length_b   1.000
_cell.length_c   1.000
_cell.angle_alpha   90.00
_cell.angle_beta   90.00
_cell.angle_gamma   90.00
#
_symmetry.space_group_name_H-M   'P 1'
#
loop_
_entity.id
_entity.type
_entity.pdbx_description
1 polymer ?
#
loop_
_entity_poly.entity_id
_entity_poly.type
_entity_poly.pdbx_seq_one_letter_code
_entity_poly.pdbx_strand_id
1 'polypeptide(L)'
;MQLPSVNAGMHASTMKRLNIKLIPFLMLLYMVAYIDKSNISVAALQMNAELGLTARMYGIGVGLFFLTYIIFEVPSSVILTRVGARRWIARIMITWGIVAAGMAFVQSASQLYGMRLLLGAAEAGFTPGIIYYLSQWYPRTDRAKAMSFFYIGAALASVIGLPLS
;
A
#
# COMPACT_ATOMS: atom_id res chain seq x y z
N MET A 1 -16.08 -40.96 -1.05
CA MET A 1 -15.44 -40.00 -0.12
C MET A 1 -16.25 -38.70 -0.17
N GLN A 2 -17.28 -38.58 0.68
CA GLN A 2 -18.12 -37.38 0.76
C GLN A 2 -17.33 -36.29 1.48
N LEU A 3 -17.13 -35.14 0.83
CA LEU A 3 -16.59 -33.96 1.49
C LEU A 3 -17.56 -33.57 2.63
N PRO A 4 -17.07 -33.29 3.85
CA PRO A 4 -17.94 -32.87 4.94
C PRO A 4 -18.71 -31.63 4.49
N SER A 5 -20.04 -31.69 4.55
CA SER A 5 -20.91 -30.56 4.23
C SER A 5 -20.47 -29.38 5.10
N VAL A 6 -19.82 -28.39 4.48
CA VAL A 6 -19.43 -27.15 5.16
C VAL A 6 -20.70 -26.57 5.76
N ASN A 7 -20.80 -26.61 7.09
CA ASN A 7 -21.98 -26.21 7.81
C ASN A 7 -22.23 -24.72 7.51
N ALA A 8 -23.28 -24.39 6.74
CA ALA A 8 -23.46 -23.08 6.14
C ALA A 8 -23.42 -21.93 7.18
N GLY A 9 -23.89 -22.20 8.40
CA GLY A 9 -23.80 -21.28 9.54
C GLY A 9 -22.37 -21.00 10.03
N MET A 10 -21.47 -22.00 10.00
CA MET A 10 -20.06 -21.81 10.34
C MET A 10 -19.32 -21.00 9.27
N HIS A 11 -19.63 -21.23 7.99
CA HIS A 11 -19.06 -20.45 6.89
C HIS A 11 -19.44 -18.96 7.02
N ALA A 12 -20.72 -18.66 7.19
CA ALA A 12 -21.22 -17.29 7.31
C ALA A 12 -20.64 -16.56 8.53
N SER A 13 -20.58 -17.22 9.70
CA SER A 13 -20.02 -16.63 10.92
C SER A 13 -18.51 -16.37 10.82
N THR A 14 -17.76 -17.26 10.17
CA THR A 14 -16.32 -17.10 9.93
C THR A 14 -16.06 -15.93 8.99
N MET A 15 -16.79 -15.84 7.87
CA MET A 15 -16.66 -14.72 6.92
C MET A 15 -17.03 -13.38 7.55
N LYS A 16 -18.06 -13.33 8.42
CA LYS A 16 -18.42 -12.11 9.15
C LYS A 16 -17.29 -11.65 10.07
N ARG A 17 -16.68 -12.57 10.83
CA ARG A 17 -15.53 -12.24 11.70
C ARG A 17 -14.32 -11.75 10.89
N LEU A 18 -14.06 -12.40 9.77
CA LEU A 18 -12.97 -12.03 8.87
C LEU A 18 -13.17 -10.61 8.30
N ASN A 19 -14.38 -10.32 7.83
CA ASN A 19 -14.74 -9.00 7.31
C ASN A 19 -14.59 -7.91 8.37
N ILE A 20 -15.06 -8.13 9.60
CA ILE A 20 -15.00 -7.11 10.66
C ILE A 20 -13.56 -6.83 11.11
N LYS A 21 -12.66 -7.82 11.05
CA LYS A 21 -11.28 -7.66 11.54
C LYS A 21 -10.27 -7.29 10.44
N LEU A 22 -10.32 -7.95 9.29
CA LEU A 22 -9.32 -7.78 8.24
C LEU A 22 -9.64 -6.61 7.32
N ILE A 23 -10.90 -6.45 6.91
CA ILE A 23 -11.24 -5.47 5.87
C ILE A 23 -10.99 -4.03 6.34
N PRO A 24 -11.47 -3.58 7.52
CA PRO A 24 -11.16 -2.23 8.00
C PRO A 24 -9.66 -1.97 8.14
N PHE A 25 -8.91 -2.96 8.62
CA PHE A 25 -7.46 -2.85 8.76
C PHE A 25 -6.78 -2.71 7.39
N LEU A 26 -7.11 -3.56 6.42
CA LEU A 26 -6.54 -3.48 5.07
C LEU A 26 -6.95 -2.20 4.33
N MET A 27 -8.19 -1.74 4.52
CA MET A 27 -8.67 -0.45 3.99
C MET A 27 -7.87 0.72 4.56
N LEU A 28 -7.62 0.73 5.87
CA LEU A 28 -6.79 1.74 6.52
C LEU A 28 -5.36 1.74 5.95
N LEU A 29 -4.75 0.56 5.78
CA LEU A 29 -3.42 0.48 5.18
C LEU A 29 -3.40 1.00 3.75
N TYR A 30 -4.42 0.69 2.95
CA TYR A 30 -4.53 1.18 1.58
C TYR A 30 -4.76 2.70 1.52
N MET A 31 -5.54 3.23 2.46
CA MET A 31 -5.73 4.67 2.63
C MET A 31 -4.40 5.38 2.90
N VAL A 32 -3.60 4.89 3.85
CA VAL A 32 -2.27 5.46 4.13
C VAL A 32 -1.37 5.37 2.89
N ALA A 33 -1.41 4.25 2.16
CA ALA A 33 -0.61 4.05 0.95
C ALA A 33 -1.03 4.99 -0.19
N TYR A 34 -2.30 5.38 -0.24
CA TYR A 34 -2.79 6.35 -1.19
C TYR A 34 -2.40 7.77 -0.80
N ILE A 35 -2.55 8.12 0.48
CA ILE A 35 -2.14 9.42 1.03
C ILE A 35 -0.66 9.68 0.76
N ASP A 36 0.22 8.70 1.03
CA ASP A 36 1.65 8.82 0.80
C ASP A 36 2.00 9.06 -0.68
N LYS A 37 1.28 8.41 -1.61
CA LYS A 37 1.43 8.66 -3.06
C LYS A 37 1.00 10.08 -3.44
N SER A 38 -0.13 10.56 -2.91
CA SER A 38 -0.60 11.92 -3.21
C SER A 38 0.19 13.02 -2.49
N ASN A 39 0.86 12.70 -1.38
CA ASN A 39 1.55 13.65 -0.53
C ASN A 39 2.59 14.49 -1.30
N ILE A 40 3.28 13.90 -2.29
CA ILE A 40 4.23 14.66 -3.11
C ILE A 40 3.59 15.79 -3.91
N SER A 41 2.38 15.55 -4.43
CA SER A 41 1.66 16.51 -5.26
C SER A 41 1.15 17.68 -4.44
N VAL A 42 0.78 17.43 -3.18
CA VAL A 42 0.40 18.48 -2.22
C VAL A 42 1.64 19.26 -1.79
N ALA A 43 2.70 18.56 -1.38
CA ALA A 43 3.96 19.18 -0.98
C ALA A 43 4.58 20.03 -2.10
N ALA A 44 4.40 19.65 -3.37
CA ALA A 44 4.90 20.38 -4.53
C ALA A 44 4.46 21.86 -4.57
N LEU A 45 3.34 22.23 -3.93
CA LEU A 45 2.84 23.60 -3.87
C LEU A 45 3.80 24.56 -3.17
N GLN A 46 4.57 24.07 -2.20
CA GLN A 46 5.53 24.87 -1.41
C GLN A 46 6.96 24.34 -1.56
N MET A 47 7.15 23.02 -1.45
CA MET A 47 8.45 22.35 -1.54
C MET A 47 9.22 22.71 -2.82
N ASN A 48 8.55 22.87 -3.95
CA ASN A 48 9.25 23.17 -5.21
C ASN A 48 9.94 24.54 -5.16
N ALA A 49 9.32 25.55 -4.54
CA ALA A 49 9.92 26.86 -4.39
C ALA A 49 11.05 26.85 -3.34
N GLU A 50 10.82 26.18 -2.21
CA GLU A 50 11.79 26.09 -1.10
C GLU A 50 13.06 25.33 -1.48
N LEU A 51 12.92 24.25 -2.25
CA LEU A 51 14.03 23.41 -2.71
C LEU A 51 14.61 23.84 -4.07
N GLY A 52 14.06 24.90 -4.68
CA GLY A 52 14.47 25.38 -6.01
C GLY A 52 14.25 24.35 -7.13
N LEU A 53 13.22 23.51 -7.01
CA LEU A 53 12.93 22.45 -7.98
C LEU A 53 12.28 23.03 -9.24
N THR A 54 12.90 22.76 -10.38
CA THR A 54 12.25 22.95 -11.68
C THR A 54 11.17 21.88 -11.91
N ALA A 55 10.22 22.15 -12.81
CA ALA A 55 9.21 21.15 -13.20
C ALA A 55 9.84 19.83 -13.69
N ARG A 56 11.00 19.91 -14.38
CA ARG A 56 11.77 18.73 -14.79
C ARG A 56 12.31 17.97 -13.58
N MET A 57 12.89 18.67 -12.61
CA MET A 57 13.45 18.06 -11.40
C MET A 57 12.37 17.38 -10.55
N TYR A 58 11.20 18.02 -10.41
CA TYR A 58 10.04 17.44 -9.74
C TYR A 58 9.57 16.16 -10.46
N GLY A 59 9.41 16.22 -11.79
CA GLY A 59 8.98 15.07 -12.60
C GLY A 59 9.94 13.87 -12.48
N ILE A 60 11.25 14.13 -12.44
CA ILE A 60 12.25 13.08 -12.19
C ILE A 60 12.04 12.46 -10.79
N GLY A 61 11.84 13.27 -9.76
CA GLY A 61 11.59 12.78 -8.40
C GLY A 61 10.36 11.86 -8.31
N VAL A 62 9.26 12.24 -8.96
CA VAL A 62 8.05 11.39 -9.07
C VAL A 62 8.36 10.10 -9.83
N GLY A 63 9.08 10.18 -10.95
CA GLY A 63 9.41 9.01 -11.78
C GLY A 63 10.32 7.98 -11.08
N LEU A 64 11.28 8.44 -10.28
CA LEU A 64 12.21 7.55 -9.56
C LEU A 64 11.52 6.60 -8.58
N PHE A 65 10.42 7.05 -7.97
CA PHE A 65 9.57 6.19 -7.15
C PHE A 65 9.02 5.02 -7.97
N PHE A 66 8.43 5.29 -9.13
CA PHE A 66 7.85 4.24 -9.98
C PHE A 66 8.92 3.31 -10.57
N LEU A 67 10.09 3.85 -10.89
CA LEU A 67 11.21 3.05 -11.40
C LEU A 67 11.60 1.93 -10.44
N THR A 68 11.86 2.28 -9.18
CA THR A 68 12.21 1.29 -8.15
C THR A 68 11.03 0.43 -7.77
N TYR A 69 9.83 1.00 -7.69
CA TYR A 69 8.61 0.23 -7.42
C TYR A 69 8.46 -0.93 -8.41
N ILE A 70 8.53 -0.67 -9.71
CA ILE A 70 8.40 -1.70 -10.76
C ILE A 70 9.52 -2.75 -10.67
N ILE A 71 10.77 -2.32 -10.49
CA ILE A 71 11.93 -3.23 -10.40
C ILE A 71 11.77 -4.19 -9.21
N PHE A 72 11.33 -3.69 -8.06
CA PHE A 72 11.21 -4.48 -6.83
C PHE A 72 9.85 -5.17 -6.67
N GLU A 73 8.85 -4.84 -7.48
CA GLU A 73 7.50 -5.43 -7.39
C GLU A 73 7.52 -6.94 -7.65
N VAL A 74 8.23 -7.38 -8.70
CA VAL A 74 8.33 -8.81 -9.05
C VAL A 74 9.14 -9.59 -7.99
N PRO A 75 10.36 -9.16 -7.60
CA PRO A 75 11.11 -9.81 -6.51
C PRO A 75 10.34 -9.85 -5.19
N SER A 76 9.69 -8.74 -4.81
CA SER A 76 8.92 -8.66 -3.56
C SER A 76 7.76 -9.65 -3.55
N SER A 77 7.06 -9.79 -4.69
CA SER A 77 5.97 -10.78 -4.83
C SER A 77 6.47 -12.22 -4.71
N VAL A 78 7.64 -12.54 -5.28
CA VAL A 78 8.24 -13.88 -5.15
C VAL A 78 8.62 -14.15 -3.69
N ILE A 79 9.27 -13.21 -3.00
CA ILE A 79 9.68 -13.40 -1.59
C ILE A 79 8.45 -13.53 -0.69
N LEU A 80 7.38 -12.77 -0.96
CA LEU A 80 6.12 -12.83 -0.23
C LEU A 80 5.51 -14.25 -0.25
N THR A 81 5.57 -14.95 -1.39
CA THR A 81 5.08 -16.34 -1.47
C THR A 81 5.91 -17.33 -0.65
N ARG A 82 7.21 -17.06 -0.44
CA ARG A 82 8.13 -17.92 0.34
C ARG A 82 8.09 -17.65 1.84
N VAL A 83 8.09 -16.39 2.25
CA VAL A 83 8.20 -15.98 3.67
C VAL A 83 6.82 -15.90 4.35
N GLY A 84 5.77 -15.78 3.54
CA GLY A 84 4.39 -15.66 3.99
C GLY A 84 3.95 -14.19 4.08
N ALA A 85 2.73 -13.95 3.61
CA ALA A 85 2.21 -12.60 3.41
C ALA A 85 2.14 -11.76 4.69
N ARG A 86 1.74 -12.33 5.83
CA ARG A 86 1.63 -11.59 7.09
C ARG A 86 2.95 -10.96 7.53
N ARG A 87 4.06 -11.72 7.47
CA ARG A 87 5.38 -11.23 7.91
C ARG A 87 5.96 -10.25 6.90
N TRP A 88 5.76 -10.50 5.62
CA TRP A 88 6.27 -9.63 4.56
C TRP A 88 5.55 -8.28 4.48
N ILE A 89 4.21 -8.27 4.59
CA ILE A 89 3.43 -7.03 4.65
C ILE A 89 3.83 -6.19 5.88
N ALA A 90 4.02 -6.82 7.04
CA ALA A 90 4.48 -6.11 8.24
C ALA A 90 5.87 -5.49 8.05
N ARG A 91 6.80 -6.23 7.42
CA ARG A 91 8.13 -5.69 7.07
C ARG A 91 8.00 -4.48 6.15
N ILE A 92 7.23 -4.60 5.07
CA ILE A 92 6.96 -3.51 4.13
C ILE A 92 6.45 -2.29 4.88
N MET A 93 5.41 -2.44 5.72
CA MET A 93 4.84 -1.33 6.49
C MET A 93 5.86 -0.62 7.38
N ILE A 94 6.71 -1.38 8.08
CA ILE A 94 7.74 -0.79 8.95
C ILE A 94 8.79 -0.06 8.14
N THR A 95 9.34 -0.70 7.10
CA THR A 95 10.38 -0.08 6.26
C THR A 95 9.85 1.13 5.50
N TRP A 96 8.65 1.02 4.96
CA TRP A 96 7.97 2.09 4.25
C TRP A 96 7.66 3.27 5.19
N GLY A 97 7.09 3.00 6.37
CA GLY A 97 6.79 4.03 7.37
C GLY A 97 8.03 4.79 7.85
N ILE A 98 9.17 4.10 8.05
CA ILE A 98 10.44 4.75 8.42
C ILE A 98 10.91 5.68 7.30
N VAL A 99 10.89 5.22 6.05
CA VAL A 99 11.31 6.04 4.90
C VAL A 99 10.37 7.22 4.69
N ALA A 100 9.05 7.01 4.84
CA ALA A 100 8.05 8.07 4.76
C ALA A 100 8.26 9.14 5.85
N ALA A 101 8.51 8.74 7.10
CA ALA A 101 8.85 9.69 8.17
C ALA A 101 10.14 10.46 7.87
N GLY A 102 11.12 9.78 7.25
CA GLY A 102 12.36 10.41 6.81
C GLY A 102 12.18 11.49 5.74
N MET A 103 11.11 11.45 4.93
CA MET A 103 10.83 12.47 3.91
C MET A 103 10.66 13.87 4.52
N ALA A 104 10.25 13.98 5.78
CA ALA A 104 10.10 15.26 6.48
C ALA A 104 11.44 16.00 6.68
N PHE A 105 12.58 15.32 6.56
CA PHE A 105 13.91 15.90 6.74
C PHE A 105 14.62 16.25 5.43
N VAL A 106 13.92 16.15 4.28
CA VAL A 106 14.50 16.45 2.97
C VAL A 106 14.65 17.96 2.79
N GLN A 107 15.87 18.40 2.49
CA GLN A 107 16.22 19.82 2.29
C GLN A 107 16.87 20.08 0.93
N SER A 108 16.97 19.08 0.05
CA SER A 108 17.57 19.23 -1.27
C SER A 108 16.97 18.26 -2.30
N ALA A 109 17.12 18.59 -3.58
CA ALA A 109 16.68 17.75 -4.69
C ALA A 109 17.31 16.34 -4.67
N SER A 110 18.61 16.24 -4.36
CA SER A 110 19.31 14.95 -4.31
C SER A 110 18.79 14.06 -3.18
N GLN A 111 18.50 14.64 -2.01
CA GLN A 111 17.87 13.92 -0.91
C GLN A 111 16.45 13.46 -1.28
N LEU A 112 15.68 14.31 -1.96
CA LEU A 112 14.35 13.94 -2.48
C LEU A 112 14.45 12.73 -3.41
N TYR A 113 15.42 12.72 -4.33
CA TYR A 113 15.63 11.60 -5.26
C TYR A 113 16.02 10.31 -4.56
N GLY A 114 16.96 10.37 -3.61
CA GLY A 114 17.34 9.22 -2.80
C GLY A 114 16.16 8.65 -2.01
N MET A 115 15.40 9.52 -1.35
CA MET A 115 14.24 9.11 -0.57
C MET A 115 13.12 8.54 -1.44
N ARG A 116 12.92 9.07 -2.65
CA ARG A 116 11.94 8.53 -3.63
C ARG A 116 12.29 7.12 -4.08
N LEU A 117 13.57 6.87 -4.36
CA LEU A 117 14.06 5.53 -4.72
C LEU A 117 13.87 4.54 -3.57
N LEU A 118 14.24 4.95 -2.35
CA LEU A 118 14.06 4.11 -1.16
C LEU A 118 12.58 3.84 -0.88
N LEU A 119 11.72 4.84 -1.04
CA LEU A 119 10.29 4.71 -0.81
C LEU A 119 9.65 3.74 -1.81
N GLY A 120 9.98 3.86 -3.10
CA GLY A 120 9.50 2.96 -4.13
C GLY A 120 9.95 1.51 -3.90
N ALA A 121 11.22 1.31 -3.54
CA ALA A 121 11.74 -0.02 -3.19
C ALA A 121 11.11 -0.60 -1.90
N ALA A 122 10.82 0.24 -0.90
CA ALA A 122 10.23 -0.17 0.36
C ALA A 122 8.75 -0.52 0.22
N GLU A 123 7.99 0.24 -0.59
CA GLU A 123 6.56 0.03 -0.82
C GLU A 123 6.28 -1.09 -1.83
N ALA A 124 7.27 -1.45 -2.66
CA ALA A 124 7.13 -2.47 -3.69
C ALA A 124 6.59 -3.80 -3.13
N GLY A 125 5.49 -4.27 -3.74
CA GLY A 125 4.85 -5.52 -3.38
C GLY A 125 3.77 -5.42 -2.29
N PHE A 126 3.46 -4.21 -1.79
CA PHE A 126 2.36 -3.99 -0.85
C PHE A 126 1.00 -4.42 -1.43
N THR A 127 0.62 -3.84 -2.57
CA THR A 127 -0.66 -4.14 -3.26
C THR A 127 -0.80 -5.62 -3.66
N PRO A 128 0.13 -6.22 -4.42
CA PRO A 128 0.04 -7.66 -4.74
C PRO A 128 0.14 -8.53 -3.47
N GLY A 129 0.84 -8.07 -2.45
CA GLY A 129 0.91 -8.74 -1.15
C GLY A 129 -0.44 -8.82 -0.44
N ILE A 130 -1.20 -7.73 -0.44
CA ILE A 130 -2.57 -7.72 0.12
C ILE A 130 -3.50 -8.61 -0.71
N ILE A 131 -3.43 -8.55 -2.04
CA ILE A 131 -4.24 -9.40 -2.92
C ILE A 131 -3.95 -10.88 -2.61
N TYR A 132 -2.68 -11.25 -2.51
CA TYR A 132 -2.29 -12.62 -2.15
C TYR A 132 -2.74 -12.98 -0.73
N TYR A 133 -2.61 -12.08 0.25
CA TYR A 133 -3.09 -12.31 1.61
C TYR A 133 -4.60 -12.59 1.63
N LEU A 134 -5.41 -11.74 0.98
CA LEU A 134 -6.85 -11.95 0.82
C LEU A 134 -7.14 -13.28 0.11
N SER A 135 -6.30 -13.70 -0.83
CA SER A 135 -6.45 -14.98 -1.51
C SER A 135 -6.30 -16.20 -0.59
N GLN A 136 -5.48 -16.10 0.46
CA GLN A 136 -5.28 -17.16 1.45
C GLN A 136 -6.41 -17.23 2.47
N TRP A 137 -7.02 -16.09 2.80
CA TRP A 137 -8.07 -15.99 3.82
C TRP A 137 -9.50 -16.15 3.27
N TYR A 138 -9.74 -15.78 2.01
CA TYR A 138 -11.07 -15.81 1.41
C TYR A 138 -11.21 -16.89 0.33
N PRO A 139 -12.33 -17.66 0.35
CA PRO A 139 -12.68 -18.58 -0.71
C PRO A 139 -12.96 -17.82 -2.02
N ARG A 140 -12.83 -18.51 -3.16
CA ARG A 140 -12.96 -17.89 -4.50
C ARG A 140 -14.27 -17.11 -4.70
N THR A 141 -15.37 -17.58 -4.12
CA THR A 141 -16.71 -16.97 -4.20
C THR A 141 -16.81 -15.61 -3.49
N ASP A 142 -16.08 -15.43 -2.40
CA ASP A 142 -16.16 -14.22 -1.56
C ASP A 142 -14.97 -13.27 -1.74
N ARG A 143 -13.90 -13.75 -2.38
CA ARG A 143 -12.68 -12.97 -2.61
C ARG A 143 -12.94 -11.71 -3.44
N ALA A 144 -13.79 -11.77 -4.46
CA ALA A 144 -14.13 -10.60 -5.27
C ALA A 144 -14.77 -9.49 -4.42
N LYS A 145 -15.71 -9.85 -3.53
CA LYS A 145 -16.33 -8.91 -2.60
C LYS A 145 -15.31 -8.31 -1.62
N ALA A 146 -14.45 -9.15 -1.05
CA ALA A 146 -13.37 -8.69 -0.16
C ALA A 146 -12.43 -7.70 -0.85
N MET A 147 -12.06 -7.98 -2.12
CA MET A 147 -11.28 -7.06 -2.94
C MET A 147 -12.02 -5.75 -3.22
N SER A 148 -13.31 -5.81 -3.52
CA SER A 148 -14.12 -4.59 -3.71
C SER A 148 -14.13 -3.72 -2.45
N PHE A 149 -14.33 -4.31 -1.27
CA PHE A 149 -14.27 -3.55 -0.01
C PHE A 149 -12.87 -2.96 0.24
N PHE A 150 -11.81 -3.70 -0.06
CA PHE A 150 -10.45 -3.19 0.02
C PHE A 150 -10.24 -1.95 -0.87
N TYR A 151 -10.68 -1.99 -2.14
CA TYR A 151 -10.58 -0.85 -3.06
C TYR A 151 -11.47 0.32 -2.67
N ILE A 152 -12.65 0.07 -2.07
CA ILE A 152 -13.49 1.13 -1.48
C ILE A 152 -12.71 1.92 -0.40
N GLY A 153 -11.72 1.29 0.26
CA GLY A 153 -10.80 1.97 1.17
C GLY A 153 -10.12 3.20 0.55
N ALA A 154 -9.70 3.15 -0.72
CA ALA A 154 -9.12 4.31 -1.40
C ALA A 154 -10.15 5.39 -1.76
N ALA A 155 -11.39 5.00 -2.06
CA ALA A 155 -12.47 5.96 -2.29
C ALA A 155 -12.78 6.75 -1.00
N LEU A 156 -12.89 6.05 0.14
CA LEU A 156 -13.07 6.67 1.45
C LEU A 156 -11.86 7.51 1.87
N ALA A 157 -10.64 7.03 1.60
CA ALA A 157 -9.40 7.79 1.80
C ALA A 157 -9.43 9.14 1.08
N SER A 158 -9.89 9.15 -0.16
CA SER A 158 -9.98 10.37 -0.97
C SER A 158 -10.99 11.35 -0.38
N VAL A 159 -12.13 10.87 0.11
CA VAL A 159 -13.17 11.70 0.74
C VAL A 159 -12.74 12.27 2.09
N ILE A 160 -11.98 11.51 2.89
CA ILE A 160 -11.57 11.91 4.25
C ILE A 160 -10.21 12.65 4.26
N GLY A 161 -9.30 12.33 3.35
CA GLY A 161 -7.95 12.89 3.29
C GLY A 161 -7.90 14.32 2.72
N LEU A 162 -8.80 14.66 1.80
CA LEU A 162 -8.93 16.01 1.22
C LEU A 162 -9.21 17.13 2.24
N PRO A 163 -10.07 16.96 3.26
CA PRO A 163 -10.28 17.99 4.29
C PRO A 163 -9.22 18.04 5.40
N LEU A 164 -8.27 17.09 5.45
CA LEU A 164 -7.23 17.00 6.50
C LEU A 164 -5.81 17.31 6.01
N SER A 165 -5.61 17.50 4.70
CA SER A 165 -4.32 17.84 4.08
C SER A 165 -4.26 19.33 3.74
#